data_AF-A0A6M0BSW9-F1
#
_entry.id   AF-A0A6M0BSW9-F1
#
_cell.length_a   1.000
_cell.length_b   1.000
_cell.length_c   1.000
_cell.angle_alpha   90.00
_cell.angle_beta   90.00
_cell.angle_gamma   90.00
#
_symmetry.space_group_name_H-M   'P 1'
#
loop_
_entity.id
_entity.type
_entity.pdbx_description
1 polymer ?
#
loop_
_entity_poly.entity_id
_entity_poly.type
_entity_poly.pdbx_seq_one_letter_code
_entity_poly.pdbx_strand_id
1 'polypeptide(L)'
;LESNSCIAPMKKIVNVGSVGEPRHGRPNATYVIYDNETGEVNIREIPYNYQLTCEAIVDKGLPEIFAWRLARGLEYAEKADDPTHICER
;
A
#
# COMPACT_ATOMS: atom_id res chain seq x y z
N LEU A 1 -11.77 -12.05 -11.12
CA LEU A 1 -10.78 -12.01 -10.03
C LEU A 1 -9.81 -13.14 -10.31
N GLU A 2 -8.70 -12.84 -10.97
CA GLU A 2 -7.70 -13.87 -11.30
C GLU A 2 -6.88 -14.18 -10.04
N SER A 3 -6.96 -15.43 -9.60
CA SER A 3 -6.23 -15.98 -8.47
C SER A 3 -4.87 -16.50 -8.94
N ASN A 4 -3.81 -15.74 -8.68
CA ASN A 4 -2.44 -16.17 -8.95
C ASN A 4 -1.95 -17.09 -7.81
N SER A 5 -2.13 -18.41 -7.96
CA SER A 5 -1.63 -19.41 -7.02
C SER A 5 -0.20 -19.83 -7.39
N CYS A 6 0.77 -19.70 -6.47
CA CYS A 6 2.13 -20.19 -6.64
C CYS A 6 2.38 -21.41 -5.72
N ILE A 7 2.61 -22.59 -6.32
CA ILE A 7 2.94 -23.84 -5.62
C ILE A 7 4.40 -24.18 -5.98
N ALA A 8 5.30 -24.04 -5.01
CA ALA A 8 6.69 -24.47 -5.10
C ALA A 8 7.10 -25.15 -3.79
N PRO A 9 7.95 -26.20 -3.82
CA PRO A 9 8.46 -26.90 -2.62
C PRO A 9 9.48 -26.06 -1.80
N MET A 10 9.49 -24.74 -1.99
CA MET A 10 10.48 -23.81 -1.46
C MET A 10 9.85 -22.85 -0.46
N LYS A 11 10.64 -22.42 0.54
CA LYS A 11 10.24 -21.37 1.47
C LYS A 11 9.82 -20.11 0.68
N LYS A 12 8.64 -19.57 1.00
CA LYS A 12 8.06 -18.40 0.33
C LYS A 12 8.32 -17.14 1.17
N ILE A 13 8.63 -16.03 0.51
CA ILE A 13 8.57 -14.68 1.08
C ILE A 13 7.37 -14.00 0.42
N VAL A 14 6.46 -13.47 1.23
CA VAL A 14 5.24 -12.83 0.75
C VAL A 14 5.24 -11.38 1.21
N ASN A 15 5.15 -10.45 0.27
CA ASN A 15 4.81 -9.06 0.56
C ASN A 15 3.29 -8.92 0.43
N VAL A 16 2.63 -8.49 1.50
CA VAL A 16 1.16 -8.38 1.58
C VAL A 16 0.63 -7.07 1.00
N GLY A 17 1.52 -6.15 0.61
CA GLY A 17 1.19 -4.80 0.22
C GLY A 17 0.99 -3.89 1.43
N SER A 18 0.07 -2.93 1.30
CA SER A 18 -0.23 -1.94 2.31
C SER A 18 -1.73 -1.65 2.33
N VAL A 19 -2.32 -1.66 3.53
CA VAL A 19 -3.71 -1.27 3.73
C VAL A 19 -3.87 0.25 3.70
N GLY A 20 -2.93 0.98 4.31
CA GLY A 20 -3.07 2.41 4.57
C GLY A 20 -2.39 3.34 3.56
N GLU A 21 -1.30 2.91 2.93
CA GLU A 21 -0.58 3.71 1.91
C GLU A 21 -0.02 2.76 0.82
N PRO A 22 -0.88 2.21 -0.06
CA PRO A 22 -0.44 1.41 -1.19
C PRO A 22 0.44 2.22 -2.15
N ARG A 23 1.48 1.60 -2.70
CA ARG A 23 2.49 2.26 -3.57
C ARG A 23 2.62 1.61 -4.95
N HIS A 24 1.56 0.95 -5.39
CA HIS A 24 1.51 0.17 -6.63
C HIS A 24 0.62 0.83 -7.70
N GLY A 25 0.48 2.16 -7.67
CA GLY A 25 -0.22 2.98 -8.67
C GLY A 25 -1.74 3.03 -8.52
N ARG A 26 -2.30 2.49 -7.43
CA ARG A 26 -3.73 2.54 -7.12
C ARG A 26 -3.93 2.78 -5.62
N PRO A 27 -4.97 3.51 -5.20
CA PRO A 27 -5.22 3.84 -3.80
C PRO A 27 -5.87 2.69 -3.00
N ASN A 28 -6.25 1.59 -3.66
CA ASN A 28 -6.97 0.49 -3.02
C ASN A 28 -6.12 -0.22 -1.97
N ALA A 29 -6.74 -0.59 -0.86
CA ALA A 29 -6.09 -1.32 0.21
C ALA A 29 -5.69 -2.72 -0.27
N THR A 30 -4.47 -3.14 0.06
CA THR A 30 -3.98 -4.49 -0.24
C THR A 30 -3.67 -5.26 1.04
N TYR A 31 -4.05 -6.54 1.02
CA TYR A 31 -3.76 -7.49 2.09
C TYR A 31 -3.72 -8.93 1.53
N VAL A 32 -3.39 -9.88 2.39
CA VAL A 32 -3.35 -11.31 2.06
C VAL A 32 -4.21 -12.11 3.01
N ILE A 33 -4.92 -13.11 2.48
CA ILE A 33 -5.48 -14.22 3.26
C ILE A 33 -4.54 -15.41 3.06
N TYR A 34 -3.97 -15.93 4.15
CA TYR A 34 -3.13 -17.12 4.13
C TYR A 34 -3.89 -18.31 4.71
N ASP A 35 -3.99 -19.39 3.94
CA ASP A 35 -4.52 -20.66 4.40
C ASP A 35 -3.38 -21.53 4.92
N ASN A 36 -3.43 -21.84 6.23
CA ASN A 36 -2.38 -22.60 6.90
C ASN A 36 -2.46 -24.12 6.66
N GLU A 37 -3.59 -24.64 6.19
CA GLU A 37 -3.75 -26.06 5.87
C GLU A 37 -3.19 -26.37 4.47
N THR A 38 -3.50 -25.49 3.51
CA THR A 38 -3.11 -25.68 2.10
C THR A 38 -1.82 -24.96 1.72
N GLY A 39 -1.38 -23.97 2.52
CA GLY A 39 -0.26 -23.09 2.18
C GLY A 39 -0.56 -22.09 1.06
N GLU A 40 -1.85 -21.87 0.78
CA GLU A 40 -2.33 -20.94 -0.24
C GLU A 40 -2.25 -19.49 0.25
N VAL A 41 -1.85 -18.58 -0.63
CA VAL A 41 -1.69 -17.15 -0.37
C VAL A 41 -2.58 -16.39 -1.34
N ASN A 42 -3.62 -15.75 -0.83
CA ASN A 42 -4.59 -15.01 -1.62
C ASN A 42 -4.42 -13.51 -1.43
N ILE A 43 -3.83 -12.83 -2.41
CA ILE A 43 -3.72 -11.36 -2.43
C ILE A 43 -5.09 -10.76 -2.74
N ARG A 44 -5.50 -9.79 -1.93
CA ARG A 44 -6.76 -9.06 -2.07
C ARG A 44 -6.48 -7.59 -2.25
N GLU A 45 -7.14 -6.99 -3.23
CA GLU A 45 -7.17 -5.54 -3.44
C GLU A 45 -8.63 -5.09 -3.35
N ILE A 46 -8.93 -4.20 -2.40
CA ILE A 46 -10.30 -3.79 -2.10
C ILE A 46 -10.40 -2.25 -2.13
N PRO A 47 -11.39 -1.68 -2.84
CA PRO A 47 -11.62 -0.25 -2.82
C PRO A 47 -12.14 0.20 -1.46
N TYR A 48 -11.74 1.40 -1.06
CA TYR A 48 -12.32 2.14 0.07
C TYR A 48 -12.40 3.62 -0.28
N ASN A 49 -13.11 4.40 0.54
CA ASN A 49 -13.25 5.83 0.32
C ASN A 49 -11.99 6.58 0.80
N TYR A 50 -10.93 6.53 -0.01
CA TYR A 50 -9.65 7.16 0.29
C TYR A 50 -9.74 8.69 0.30
N GLN A 51 -10.74 9.27 -0.38
CA GLN A 51 -10.98 10.72 -0.37
C GLN A 51 -11.27 11.23 1.04
N LEU A 52 -12.07 10.51 1.83
CA LEU A 52 -12.32 10.87 3.23
C LEU A 52 -11.03 10.86 4.07
N THR A 53 -10.13 9.92 3.79
CA THR A 53 -8.81 9.90 4.46
C THR A 53 -7.94 11.08 4.01
N CYS A 54 -7.94 11.41 2.72
CA CYS A 54 -7.24 12.59 2.19
C CYS A 54 -7.75 13.89 2.81
N GLU A 55 -9.07 14.06 2.91
CA GLU A 55 -9.71 15.19 3.57
C GLU A 55 -9.29 15.27 5.04
N ALA A 56 -9.37 14.15 5.76
CA ALA A 56 -8.95 14.09 7.16
C ALA A 56 -7.46 14.44 7.36
N ILE A 57 -6.58 14.06 6.43
CA ILE A 57 -5.15 14.42 6.46
C ILE A 57 -5.01 15.95 6.41
N VAL A 58 -5.69 16.62 5.46
CA VAL A 58 -5.62 18.07 5.29
C VAL A 58 -6.26 18.80 6.46
N ASP A 59 -7.44 18.36 6.91
CA ASP A 59 -8.18 18.96 8.04
C ASP A 59 -7.40 18.88 9.37
N LYS A 60 -6.52 17.89 9.51
CA LYS A 60 -5.63 17.75 10.67
C LYS A 60 -4.34 18.56 10.55
N GLY A 61 -4.14 19.30 9.46
CA GLY A 61 -2.95 20.10 9.20
C GLY A 61 -1.71 19.26 8.90
N LEU A 62 -1.88 18.00 8.47
CA LEU A 62 -0.76 17.19 8.01
C LEU A 62 -0.31 17.69 6.62
N PRO A 63 0.96 17.45 6.24
CA PRO A 63 1.45 17.79 4.91
C PRO A 63 0.55 17.24 3.80
N GLU A 64 0.09 18.12 2.91
CA GLU A 64 -0.81 17.77 1.78
C GLU A 64 -0.24 16.64 0.91
N ILE A 65 1.09 16.46 0.93
CA ILE A 65 1.75 15.40 0.19
C ILE A 65 1.30 13.99 0.61
N PHE A 66 0.89 13.79 1.86
CA PHE A 66 0.39 12.48 2.30
C PHE A 66 -0.94 12.14 1.63
N ALA A 67 -1.85 13.12 1.52
CA ALA A 67 -3.11 12.95 0.78
C ALA A 67 -2.84 12.73 -0.72
N TRP A 68 -1.88 13.46 -1.31
CA TRP A 68 -1.52 13.30 -2.72
C TRP A 68 -0.96 11.90 -3.01
N ARG A 69 -0.07 11.38 -2.16
CA ARG A 69 0.53 10.04 -2.32
C ARG A 69 -0.53 8.97 -2.22
N LEU A 70 -1.38 9.07 -1.21
CA LEU A 70 -2.48 8.15 -0.98
C LEU A 70 -3.42 8.09 -2.20
N ALA A 71 -3.84 9.25 -2.70
CA ALA A 71 -4.77 9.35 -3.82
C ALA A 71 -4.23 8.74 -5.13
N ARG A 72 -2.90 8.76 -5.32
CA ARG A 72 -2.25 8.22 -6.52
C ARG A 72 -1.72 6.81 -6.33
N GLY A 73 -1.60 6.35 -5.09
CA GLY A 73 -0.94 5.10 -4.74
C GLY A 73 0.53 5.08 -5.20
N LEU A 74 1.24 6.22 -5.11
CA LEU A 74 2.60 6.39 -5.60
C LEU A 74 3.48 7.07 -4.56
N GLU A 75 4.78 6.77 -4.60
CA GLU A 75 5.77 7.53 -3.86
C GLU A 75 6.06 8.86 -4.53
N TYR A 76 6.20 9.91 -3.73
CA TYR A 76 6.57 11.24 -4.22
C TYR A 76 8.08 11.40 -4.27
N ALA A 77 8.71 10.77 -5.27
CA ALA A 77 10.12 11.01 -5.55
C ALA A 77 10.32 12.30 -6.39
N GLU A 78 9.31 12.76 -7.14
CA GLU A 78 9.48 13.76 -8.20
C GLU A 78 9.38 15.23 -7.76
N LYS A 79 8.91 15.55 -6.54
CA LYS A 79 9.11 16.91 -5.97
C LYS A 79 9.60 16.91 -4.52
N ALA A 80 10.43 15.93 -4.16
CA ALA A 80 11.29 16.13 -3.01
C ALA A 80 12.33 17.19 -3.43
N ASP A 81 12.05 18.47 -3.16
CA ASP A 81 13.03 19.56 -3.34
C ASP A 81 14.29 19.32 -2.48
N ASP A 82 14.22 18.36 -1.55
CA ASP A 82 15.35 17.85 -0.79
C ASP A 82 15.26 16.32 -0.57
N PRO A 83 16.08 15.50 -1.25
CA PRO A 83 16.20 14.06 -1.00
C PRO A 83 16.92 13.72 0.32
N THR A 84 17.35 14.72 1.12
CA THR A 84 18.06 14.54 2.39
C THR A 84 17.17 14.62 3.63
N HIS A 85 15.88 14.29 3.54
CA HIS A 85 15.12 13.87 4.73
C HIS A 85 15.65 12.51 5.21
N ILE A 86 16.83 12.56 5.82
CA ILE A 86 17.45 11.49 6.58
C ILE A 86 16.50 11.21 7.73
N CYS A 87 15.95 10.00 7.75
CA CYS A 87 15.30 9.47 8.94
C CYS A 87 16.41 9.31 10.00
N GLU A 88 16.62 10.34 10.82
CA GLU A 88 17.50 10.22 11.98
C GLU A 88 16.87 9.21 12.95
N ARG A 89 17.69 8.23 13.36
CA ARG A 89 17.29 7.15 14.28
C ARG A 89 17.11 7.64 15.70
#